data_AF-A0A553KSI4-F1
#
_entry.id   AF-A0A553KSI4-F1
#
_cell.length_a   1.000
_cell.length_b   1.000
_cell.length_c   1.000
_cell.angle_alpha   90.00
_cell.angle_beta   90.00
_cell.angle_gamma   90.00
#
_symmetry.space_group_name_H-M   'P 1'
#
loop_
_entity.id
_entity.type
_entity.pdbx_description
1 polymer ?
#
loop_
_entity_poly.entity_id
_entity_poly.type
_entity_poly.pdbx_seq_one_letter_code
_entity_poly.pdbx_strand_id
1 'polypeptide(L)' 'MLEEVRCKKCNKLLGKLSGVAEIKCPRCGTCNMFFNSKKEDQ' A
#
# COMPACT_ATOMS: atom_id res chain seq x y z
N MET A 1 2.32 -7.33 11.43
CA MET A 1 0.96 -7.44 10.83
C MET A 1 0.95 -6.71 9.49
N LEU A 2 0.36 -7.28 8.44
CA LEU A 2 0.27 -6.62 7.12
C LEU A 2 -0.92 -5.65 7.07
N GLU A 3 -0.74 -4.46 6.49
CA GLU A 3 -1.80 -3.44 6.36
C GLU A 3 -2.45 -3.47 4.98
N GLU A 4 -3.76 -3.32 4.93
CA GLU A 4 -4.49 -3.17 3.67
C GLU A 4 -4.16 -1.84 3.02
N VAL A 5 -3.55 -1.91 1.83
CA VAL A 5 -3.28 -0.74 1.03
C VAL A 5 -4.25 -0.61 -0.11
N ARG A 6 -4.80 0.59 -0.28
CA ARG A 6 -5.79 0.91 -1.30
C ARG A 6 -5.26 2.01 -2.20
N CYS A 7 -5.65 1.96 -3.46
CA CYS A 7 -5.25 2.99 -4.42
C CYS A 7 -5.86 4.34 -4.02
N LYS A 8 -5.04 5.39 -3.96
CA LYS A 8 -5.48 6.76 -3.60
C LYS A 8 -6.48 7.38 -4.59
N LYS A 9 -6.55 6.87 -5.82
CA LYS A 9 -7.44 7.39 -6.87
C LYS A 9 -8.77 6.66 -6.96
N CYS A 10 -8.77 5.32 -6.96
CA CYS A 10 -9.98 4.53 -7.18
C CYS A 10 -10.42 3.70 -5.97
N ASN A 11 -9.70 3.80 -4.85
CA ASN A 11 -9.95 3.11 -3.59
C ASN A 11 -10.01 1.57 -3.70
N LYS A 12 -9.53 0.99 -4.80
CA LYS A 12 -9.44 -0.46 -4.97
C LYS A 12 -8.28 -0.99 -4.14
N LEU A 13 -8.49 -2.16 -3.51
CA LEU A 13 -7.47 -2.88 -2.78
C LEU A 13 -6.32 -3.24 -3.73
N LEU A 14 -5.10 -2.88 -3.33
CA LEU A 14 -3.88 -3.22 -4.06
C LEU A 14 -3.17 -4.44 -3.43
N GLY A 15 -3.35 -4.65 -2.12
CA GLY A 15 -2.80 -5.78 -1.41
C GLY A 15 -2.73 -5.53 0.09
N LYS A 16 -2.05 -6.43 0.80
CA LYS A 16 -1.66 -6.27 2.21
C LYS A 16 -0.15 -6.21 2.27
N LEU A 17 0.43 -5.15 2.83
CA LEU A 17 1.88 -4.96 2.86
C LEU A 17 2.38 -4.37 4.18
N SER A 18 3.67 -4.55 4.43
CA SER A 18 4.43 -3.95 5.53
C SER A 18 5.71 -3.36 4.97
N GLY A 19 6.16 -2.21 5.49
CA GLY A 19 7.36 -1.53 5.01
C GLY A 19 7.08 -0.49 3.93
N VAL A 20 8.07 -0.28 3.07
CA VAL A 20 8.02 0.70 1.97
C VAL A 20 7.71 -0.01 0.66
N ALA A 21 6.70 0.45 -0.06
CA ALA A 21 6.31 -0.14 -1.34
C ALA A 21 5.81 0.94 -2.32
N GLU A 22 6.15 0.77 -3.60
CA GLU A 22 5.57 1.50 -4.71
C GLU A 22 4.77 0.55 -5.59
N ILE A 23 3.47 0.85 -5.78
CA ILE A 23 2.54 0.01 -6.53
C ILE A 23 1.79 0.85 -7.55
N LYS A 24 1.98 0.52 -8.83
CA LYS A 24 1.12 1.01 -9.91
C LYS A 24 -0.21 0.29 -9.87
N CYS A 25 -1.30 1.04 -9.76
CA CYS A 25 -2.64 0.47 -9.77
C CYS A 25 -2.94 -0.11 -11.16
N PRO A 26 -3.23 -1.42 -11.30
CA PRO A 26 -3.52 -2.04 -12.60
C PRO A 26 -4.86 -1.60 -13.19
N ARG A 27 -5.72 -0.92 -12.40
CA ARG A 27 -7.05 -0.48 -12.82
C ARG A 27 -7.06 0.93 -13.39
N CYS A 28 -6.40 1.87 -12.72
CA CYS A 28 -6.46 3.30 -13.08
C CYS A 28 -5.09 3.89 -13.46
N GLY A 29 -4.01 3.11 -13.38
CA GLY A 29 -2.66 3.50 -13.75
C GLY A 29 -1.93 4.38 -12.74
N THR A 30 -2.58 4.84 -11.67
CA THR A 30 -1.96 5.69 -10.64
C THR A 30 -0.85 4.95 -9.91
N CYS A 31 0.33 5.56 -9.79
CA CYS A 31 1.39 5.11 -8.89
C CYS A 31 1.05 5.53 -7.45
N ASN A 32 1.07 4.55 -6.55
CA ASN A 32 0.79 4.70 -5.12
C ASN A 32 2.07 4.33 -4.36
N MET A 33 2.45 5.16 -3.41
CA MET A 33 3.62 4.97 -2.58
C MET A 33 3.17 4.84 -1.14
N PHE A 34 3.60 3.77 -0.48
CA PHE A 34 3.24 3.44 0.90
C PHE A 34 4.51 3.40 1.72
N PHE A 35 4.46 4.06 2.87
CA PHE A 35 5.54 4.08 3.85
C PHE A 35 4.93 3.66 5.18
N ASN A 36 5.10 2.40 5.55
CA ASN A 36 4.62 1.94 6.83
C ASN A 36 5.75 1.30 7.64
N SER A 37 6.27 2.10 8.57
CA SER A 37 7.32 1.74 9.51
C SER A 37 6.69 1.36 10.85
N LYS A 38 5.93 0.27 10.90
CA LYS A 38 5.56 -0.30 12.20
C LYS A 38 6.82 -0.93 12.77
N LYS A 39 7.50 -0.22 13.67
CA LYS A 39 8.47 -0.84 14.56
C LYS A 39 7.73 -1.95 15.31
N GLU A 40 8.31 -3.13 15.29
CA GLU A 40 7.90 -4.24 16.14
C GLU A 40 8.27 -3.83 17.57
N ASP A 41 7.33 -3.20 18.29
CA ASP A 41 7.44 -3.09 19.74
C ASP A 41 7.27 -4.52 20.30
N GLN A 42 8.36 -4.94 20.94
CA GLN A 42 8.63 -6.24 21.57
C GLN A 42 7.62 -6.59 22.68
#